data_AF-A0A7C4M6V8-F1
#
_entry.id   AF-A0A7C4M6V8-F1
#
_cell.length_a   1.000
_cell.length_b   1.000
_cell.length_c   1.000
_cell.angle_alpha   90.00
_cell.angle_beta   90.00
_cell.angle_gamma   90.00
#
_symmetry.space_group_name_H-M   'P 1'
#
loop_
_entity.id
_entity.type
_entity.pdbx_description
1 polymer ?
#
loop_
_entity_poly.entity_id
_entity_poly.type
_entity_poly.pdbx_seq_one_letter_code
_entity_poly.pdbx_strand_id
1 'polypeptide(L)'
;MSISVSHSEIYGIPGKRLILNIQVEHPHETWKEIKIFIKYHPIFKTNSFEHLINRTNDVGFTVLKTEVVLPQDLGEYKLGEIIIERNGTVISHDLPRVHILTLDGYFEEMVAKELRSLGFVSKRWGGPDNPDIEAYHPDFPTQKFQVEATIEQNYGLRKYREDTGKFHDLKNRFDFKRLLIVPLVDPTNISKDVFDRLRKTSDPISLICFGDLQKLSEKYKNYHISKYEVFAYLSQTGFIRI
;
A
#
# COMPACT_ATOMS: atom_id res chain seq x y z
N MET A 1 12.36 -16.08 22.58
CA MET A 1 10.97 -15.96 22.10
C MET A 1 10.92 -14.66 21.33
N SER A 2 10.49 -14.70 20.08
CA SER A 2 10.38 -13.51 19.24
C SER A 2 8.95 -13.41 18.74
N ILE A 3 8.50 -12.17 18.49
CA ILE A 3 7.22 -11.89 17.85
C ILE A 3 7.56 -11.22 16.54
N SER A 4 7.09 -11.79 15.44
CA SER A 4 7.11 -11.12 14.15
C SER A 4 5.68 -10.72 13.80
N VAL A 5 5.47 -9.41 13.67
CA VAL A 5 4.28 -8.88 13.01
C VAL A 5 4.71 -8.48 11.61
N SER A 6 4.06 -9.06 10.61
CA SER A 6 4.50 -9.01 9.19
C SER A 6 4.50 -7.62 8.55
N HIS A 7 3.94 -6.60 9.21
CA HIS A 7 3.78 -5.26 8.66
C HIS A 7 4.11 -4.19 9.71
N SER A 8 5.04 -3.28 9.39
CA SER A 8 5.36 -2.12 10.24
C SER A 8 4.27 -1.05 10.20
N GLU A 9 3.55 -0.96 9.09
CA GLU A 9 2.42 -0.05 8.87
C GLU A 9 1.26 -0.80 8.23
N ILE A 10 0.05 -0.56 8.75
CA ILE A 10 -1.18 -1.15 8.23
C ILE A 10 -2.07 -0.02 7.71
N TYR A 11 -2.64 -0.19 6.52
CA TYR A 11 -3.57 0.77 5.94
C TYR A 11 -4.95 0.14 5.84
N GLY A 12 -6.00 0.95 6.02
CA GLY A 12 -7.37 0.48 5.90
C GLY A 12 -8.38 1.59 5.67
N ILE A 13 -9.63 1.18 5.49
CA ILE A 13 -10.76 2.05 5.17
C ILE A 13 -11.76 1.98 6.35
N PRO A 14 -12.42 3.11 6.71
CA PRO A 14 -13.46 3.16 7.73
C PRO A 14 -14.45 1.99 7.70
N GLY A 15 -14.69 1.40 8.87
CA GLY A 15 -15.68 0.33 9.07
C GLY A 15 -15.37 -1.01 8.41
N LYS A 16 -14.23 -1.16 7.71
CA LYS A 16 -13.80 -2.45 7.16
C LYS A 16 -13.14 -3.31 8.25
N ARG A 17 -13.10 -4.62 8.00
CA ARG A 17 -12.41 -5.57 8.87
C ARG A 17 -10.94 -5.65 8.47
N LEU A 18 -10.08 -5.52 9.45
CA LEU A 18 -8.65 -5.82 9.33
C LEU A 18 -8.42 -7.22 9.92
N ILE A 19 -7.84 -8.11 9.11
CA ILE A 19 -7.40 -9.44 9.54
C ILE A 19 -5.94 -9.35 9.93
N LEU A 20 -5.63 -9.76 11.16
CA LEU A 20 -4.28 -9.80 11.69
C LEU A 20 -3.83 -11.25 11.78
N ASN A 21 -2.70 -11.54 11.15
CA ASN A 21 -1.98 -12.80 11.31
C ASN A 21 -0.74 -12.52 12.16
N ILE A 22 -0.72 -13.08 13.37
CA ILE A 22 0.36 -12.88 14.33
C ILE A 22 1.11 -14.20 14.46
N GLN A 23 2.40 -14.19 14.13
CA GLN A 23 3.28 -15.33 14.30
C GLN A 23 3.95 -15.26 15.67
N VAL A 24 3.73 -16.29 16.49
CA VAL A 24 4.38 -16.44 17.79
C VAL A 24 5.32 -17.62 17.73
N GLU A 25 6.61 -17.34 17.84
CA GLU A 25 7.66 -18.36 17.90
C GLU A 25 7.73 -18.93 19.32
N HIS A 26 7.70 -20.26 19.42
CA HIS A 26 7.89 -20.97 20.67
C HIS A 26 9.15 -21.82 20.59
N PRO A 27 9.90 -21.97 21.70
CA PRO A 27 11.15 -22.73 21.68
C PRO A 27 10.87 -24.22 21.44
N HIS A 28 11.86 -24.90 20.85
CA HIS A 28 11.85 -26.36 20.70
C HIS A 28 12.06 -27.13 22.02
N GLU A 29 12.47 -26.44 23.09
CA GLU A 29 12.60 -26.98 24.44
C GLU A 29 11.25 -27.24 25.10
N THR A 30 11.22 -28.00 26.20
CA THR A 30 9.99 -28.30 26.93
C THR A 30 9.44 -27.08 27.66
N TRP A 31 8.17 -26.75 27.39
CA TRP A 31 7.39 -25.73 28.10
C TRP A 31 6.01 -26.29 28.45
N LYS A 32 5.40 -25.78 29.53
CA LYS A 32 4.08 -26.23 29.99
C LYS A 32 2.95 -25.54 29.24
N GLU A 33 2.99 -24.22 29.21
CA GLU A 33 1.98 -23.39 28.56
C GLU A 33 2.57 -22.06 28.11
N ILE A 34 2.00 -21.51 27.02
CA ILE A 34 2.22 -20.13 26.58
C ILE A 34 0.85 -19.48 26.46
N LYS A 35 0.61 -18.45 27.27
CA LYS A 35 -0.60 -17.62 27.20
C LYS A 35 -0.31 -16.39 26.36
N ILE A 36 -1.20 -16.11 25.43
CA ILE A 36 -1.10 -14.97 24.53
C ILE A 36 -2.35 -14.14 24.72
N PHE A 37 -2.17 -12.86 25.00
CA PHE A 37 -3.24 -11.91 25.20
C PHE A 37 -3.03 -10.70 24.30
N ILE A 38 -4.06 -10.31 23.55
CA ILE A 38 -4.04 -9.14 22.70
C ILE A 38 -5.01 -8.13 23.27
N LYS A 39 -4.50 -6.96 23.66
CA LYS A 39 -5.29 -5.82 24.07
C LYS A 39 -5.38 -4.83 22.94
N TYR A 40 -6.54 -4.75 22.30
CA TYR A 40 -6.80 -3.71 21.32
C TYR A 40 -7.00 -2.36 21.98
N HIS A 41 -6.61 -1.30 21.27
CA HIS A 41 -6.91 0.05 21.70
C HIS A 41 -8.44 0.26 21.75
N PRO A 42 -8.99 0.93 22.78
CA PRO A 42 -10.44 1.03 22.97
C PRO A 42 -11.23 1.58 21.79
N ILE A 43 -10.59 2.40 20.95
CA ILE A 43 -11.21 3.00 19.76
C ILE A 43 -11.74 1.94 18.76
N PHE A 44 -11.13 0.76 18.72
CA PHE A 44 -11.53 -0.32 17.82
C PHE A 44 -12.77 -1.10 18.32
N LYS A 45 -13.26 -0.81 19.53
CA LYS A 45 -14.46 -1.44 20.14
C LYS A 45 -14.46 -2.97 20.01
N THR A 46 -13.28 -3.58 20.07
CA THR A 46 -13.05 -5.01 19.87
C THR A 46 -12.59 -5.61 21.18
N ASN A 47 -13.18 -6.75 21.56
CA ASN A 47 -12.80 -7.45 22.78
C ASN A 47 -11.34 -7.90 22.70
N SER A 48 -10.67 -7.94 23.85
CA SER A 48 -9.35 -8.56 23.95
C SER A 48 -9.41 -10.00 23.48
N PHE A 49 -8.35 -10.45 22.81
CA PHE A 49 -8.22 -11.81 22.33
C PHE A 49 -7.27 -12.58 23.24
N GLU A 50 -7.65 -13.79 23.64
CA GLU A 50 -6.81 -14.68 24.45
C GLU A 50 -6.63 -16.02 23.72
N HIS A 51 -5.42 -16.54 23.76
CA HIS A 51 -5.10 -17.85 23.21
C HIS A 51 -4.08 -18.58 24.07
N LEU A 52 -4.30 -19.88 24.26
CA LEU A 52 -3.41 -20.75 25.00
C LEU A 52 -2.76 -21.74 24.03
N ILE A 53 -1.43 -21.72 23.98
CA ILE A 53 -0.66 -22.77 23.30
C ILE A 53 -0.24 -23.78 24.38
N ASN A 54 -0.65 -25.03 24.20
CA ASN A 54 -0.40 -26.15 25.14
C ASN A 54 0.24 -27.38 24.46
N ARG A 55 0.61 -27.25 23.18
CA ARG A 55 1.24 -28.31 22.40
C ARG A 55 2.40 -27.75 21.59
N THR A 56 3.55 -28.40 21.68
CA THR A 56 4.66 -28.19 20.77
C THR A 56 4.29 -28.67 19.37
N ASN A 57 4.85 -28.03 18.36
CA ASN A 57 4.78 -28.48 16.97
C ASN A 57 6.18 -28.47 16.38
N ASP A 58 6.38 -29.29 15.35
CA ASP A 58 7.69 -29.45 14.71
C ASP A 58 8.15 -28.17 13.97
N VAL A 59 7.23 -27.23 13.73
CA VAL A 59 7.45 -26.01 12.97
C VAL A 59 8.05 -24.89 13.84
N GLY A 60 7.92 -24.95 15.17
CA GLY A 60 8.48 -23.96 16.10
C GLY A 60 7.72 -22.63 16.18
N PHE A 61 6.52 -22.52 15.59
CA PHE A 61 5.67 -21.34 15.74
C PHE A 61 4.19 -21.66 15.66
N THR A 62 3.36 -20.74 16.12
CA THR A 62 1.89 -20.76 15.94
C THR A 62 1.45 -19.46 15.30
N VAL A 63 0.56 -19.55 14.30
CA VAL A 63 -0.07 -18.39 13.67
C VAL A 63 -1.44 -18.18 14.29
N LEU A 64 -1.63 -17.02 14.89
CA LEU A 64 -2.91 -16.58 15.42
C LEU A 64 -3.60 -15.70 14.38
N LYS A 65 -4.85 -16.01 14.07
CA LYS A 65 -5.70 -15.20 13.22
C LYS A 65 -6.75 -14.51 14.05
N THR A 66 -6.78 -13.19 13.98
CA THR A 66 -7.75 -12.36 14.71
C THR A 66 -8.24 -11.23 13.81
N GLU A 67 -9.38 -10.64 14.15
CA GLU A 67 -10.05 -9.64 13.33
C GLU A 67 -10.43 -8.43 14.19
N VAL A 68 -10.31 -7.25 13.60
CA VAL A 68 -10.67 -5.98 14.23
C VAL A 68 -11.46 -5.13 13.23
N VAL A 69 -12.49 -4.43 13.70
CA VAL A 69 -13.24 -3.48 12.88
C VAL A 69 -12.57 -2.11 12.99
N LEU A 70 -12.21 -1.52 11.85
CA LEU A 70 -11.58 -0.21 11.81
C LEU A 70 -12.58 0.89 12.19
N PRO A 71 -12.19 1.87 13.02
CA PRO A 71 -13.06 2.98 13.38
C PRO A 71 -13.47 3.81 12.16
N GLN A 72 -14.53 4.60 12.33
CA GLN A 72 -15.07 5.43 11.27
C GLN A 72 -14.23 6.66 10.98
N ASP A 73 -13.51 7.14 12.00
CA ASP A 73 -12.70 8.35 11.93
C ASP A 73 -11.40 8.08 11.17
N LEU A 74 -11.02 9.05 10.33
CA LEU A 74 -9.75 9.04 9.61
C LEU A 74 -8.60 9.39 10.55
N GLY A 75 -7.45 8.81 10.32
CA GLY A 75 -6.25 9.12 11.09
C GLY A 75 -5.39 7.90 11.38
N GLU A 76 -4.46 8.08 12.29
CA GLU A 76 -3.48 7.07 12.65
C GLU A 76 -3.70 6.62 14.09
N TYR A 77 -3.85 5.31 14.27
CA TYR A 77 -4.22 4.71 15.54
C TYR A 77 -3.25 3.60 15.93
N LYS A 78 -2.86 3.58 17.21
CA LYS A 78 -2.21 2.41 17.79
C LYS A 78 -3.21 1.27 17.84
N LEU A 79 -2.88 0.13 17.24
CA LEU A 79 -3.80 -1.01 17.22
C LEU A 79 -4.00 -1.64 18.60
N GLY A 80 -2.92 -1.72 19.40
CA GLY A 80 -2.95 -2.35 20.71
C GLY A 80 -1.58 -2.85 21.15
N GLU A 81 -1.58 -3.76 22.11
CA GLU A 81 -0.41 -4.52 22.55
C GLU A 81 -0.68 -6.02 22.52
N ILE A 82 0.37 -6.81 22.29
CA ILE A 82 0.39 -8.26 22.50
C ILE A 82 1.24 -8.57 23.72
N ILE A 83 0.68 -9.36 24.63
CA ILE A 83 1.30 -9.83 25.86
C ILE A 83 1.44 -11.34 25.77
N ILE A 84 2.65 -11.84 26.03
CA ILE A 84 2.95 -13.27 26.07
C ILE A 84 3.47 -13.63 27.45
N GLU A 85 2.81 -14.59 28.09
CA GLU A 85 3.24 -15.17 29.36
C GLU A 85 3.68 -16.62 29.15
N ARG A 86 4.89 -16.94 29.63
CA ARG A 86 5.45 -18.29 29.61
C ARG A 86 6.24 -18.55 30.89
N ASN A 87 5.89 -19.60 31.62
CA ASN A 87 6.57 -20.02 32.86
C ASN A 87 6.76 -18.86 33.87
N GLY A 88 5.77 -17.96 33.98
CA GLY A 88 5.82 -16.78 34.85
C GLY A 88 6.62 -15.59 34.29
N THR A 89 7.27 -15.71 33.13
CA THR A 89 7.86 -14.57 32.40
C THR A 89 6.81 -13.94 31.51
N VAL A 90 6.65 -12.62 31.61
CA VAL A 90 5.73 -11.82 30.79
C VAL A 90 6.53 -10.90 29.87
N ILE A 91 6.19 -10.91 28.58
CA ILE A 91 6.76 -10.03 27.55
C ILE A 91 5.61 -9.29 26.87
N SER A 92 5.74 -7.97 26.65
CA SER A 92 4.76 -7.17 25.90
C SER A 92 5.43 -6.50 24.70
N HIS A 93 4.69 -6.42 23.60
CA HIS A 93 5.07 -5.70 22.39
C HIS A 93 3.90 -4.90 21.84
N ASP A 94 4.17 -3.67 21.37
CA ASP A 94 3.20 -2.87 20.65
C ASP A 94 2.82 -3.56 19.33
N LEU A 95 1.53 -3.61 19.03
CA LEU A 95 1.05 -3.95 17.70
C LEU A 95 1.30 -2.79 16.72
N PRO A 96 1.36 -3.07 15.40
CA PRO A 96 1.55 -2.03 14.39
C PRO A 96 0.50 -0.93 14.45
N ARG A 97 0.86 0.23 13.91
CA ARG A 97 -0.08 1.34 13.78
C ARG A 97 -0.92 1.15 12.53
N VAL A 98 -2.19 1.58 12.61
CA VAL A 98 -3.14 1.52 11.51
C VAL A 98 -3.46 2.93 11.04
N HIS A 99 -3.30 3.17 9.75
CA HIS A 99 -3.68 4.41 9.07
C HIS A 99 -5.02 4.18 8.37
N ILE A 100 -6.03 4.93 8.79
CA ILE A 100 -7.38 4.88 8.26
C ILE A 100 -7.56 6.03 7.29
N LEU A 101 -7.78 5.68 6.04
CA LEU A 101 -7.83 6.61 4.91
C LEU A 101 -9.22 6.58 4.25
N THR A 102 -9.53 7.62 3.48
CA THR A 102 -10.64 7.56 2.54
C THR A 102 -10.40 6.45 1.51
N LEU A 103 -11.45 6.06 0.76
CA LEU A 103 -11.29 5.07 -0.30
C LEU A 103 -10.25 5.52 -1.35
N ASP A 104 -10.27 6.80 -1.73
CA ASP A 104 -9.27 7.41 -2.60
C ASP A 104 -7.86 7.33 -1.99
N GLY A 105 -7.69 7.79 -0.75
CA GLY A 105 -6.39 7.76 -0.08
C GLY A 105 -5.84 6.34 0.12
N TYR A 106 -6.71 5.37 0.35
CA TYR A 106 -6.32 3.96 0.40
C TYR A 106 -5.85 3.46 -0.98
N PHE A 107 -6.53 3.85 -2.06
CA PHE A 107 -6.11 3.51 -3.41
C PHE A 107 -4.77 4.17 -3.80
N GLU A 108 -4.57 5.44 -3.45
CA GLU A 108 -3.27 6.11 -3.59
C GLU A 108 -2.16 5.31 -2.90
N GLU A 109 -2.40 4.83 -1.67
CA GLU A 109 -1.40 4.03 -0.96
C GLU A 109 -1.14 2.68 -1.63
N MET A 110 -2.17 2.04 -2.20
CA MET A 110 -1.98 0.82 -2.99
C MET A 110 -1.09 1.07 -4.21
N VAL A 111 -1.32 2.17 -4.95
CA VAL A 111 -0.46 2.57 -6.07
C VAL A 111 0.96 2.85 -5.59
N ALA A 112 1.13 3.59 -4.49
CA ALA A 112 2.44 3.89 -3.92
C ALA A 112 3.20 2.61 -3.53
N LYS A 113 2.50 1.62 -2.94
CA LYS A 113 3.05 0.31 -2.58
C LYS A 113 3.50 -0.49 -3.80
N GLU A 114 2.70 -0.51 -4.87
CA GLU A 114 3.10 -1.19 -6.11
C GLU A 114 4.35 -0.54 -6.72
N LEU A 115 4.44 0.78 -6.72
CA LEU A 115 5.64 1.50 -7.16
C LEU A 115 6.87 1.16 -6.30
N ARG A 116 6.73 1.06 -4.97
CA ARG A 116 7.84 0.61 -4.09
C ARG A 116 8.28 -0.80 -4.43
N SER A 117 7.33 -1.68 -4.72
CA SER A 117 7.64 -3.06 -5.10
C SER A 117 8.36 -3.17 -6.46
N LEU A 118 8.23 -2.13 -7.30
CA LEU A 118 8.95 -1.94 -8.56
C LEU A 118 10.32 -1.24 -8.38
N GLY A 119 10.76 -1.00 -7.14
CA GLY A 119 12.06 -0.38 -6.85
C GLY A 119 12.06 1.14 -6.79
N PHE A 120 10.89 1.79 -6.89
CA PHE A 120 10.79 3.24 -6.74
C PHE A 120 10.78 3.63 -5.26
N VAL A 121 11.35 4.80 -4.95
CA VAL A 121 11.02 5.52 -3.73
C VAL A 121 9.74 6.28 -4.01
N SER A 122 8.68 6.00 -3.24
CA SER A 122 7.39 6.67 -3.39
C SER A 122 6.87 7.21 -2.06
N LYS A 123 6.23 8.38 -2.10
CA LYS A 123 5.64 9.06 -0.96
C LYS A 123 4.25 9.56 -1.31
N ARG A 124 3.24 9.11 -0.58
CA ARG A 124 1.87 9.66 -0.65
C ARG A 124 1.84 11.00 0.07
N TRP A 125 1.29 12.04 -0.57
CA TRP A 125 1.12 13.35 0.04
C TRP A 125 -0.32 13.57 0.49
N GLY A 126 -1.27 13.25 -0.39
CA GLY A 126 -2.69 13.52 -0.18
C GLY A 126 -3.04 15.02 -0.16
N GLY A 127 -4.34 15.29 -0.27
CA GLY A 127 -4.90 16.64 -0.28
C GLY A 127 -4.85 17.31 -1.67
N PRO A 128 -5.67 18.36 -1.88
CA PRO A 128 -5.92 18.93 -3.21
C PRO A 128 -4.73 19.68 -3.82
N ASP A 129 -3.88 20.30 -2.99
CA ASP A 129 -2.79 21.19 -3.46
C ASP A 129 -1.43 20.48 -3.63
N ASN A 130 -1.41 19.15 -3.48
CA ASN A 130 -0.23 18.31 -3.60
C ASN A 130 -0.46 17.24 -4.66
N PRO A 131 0.59 16.68 -5.28
CA PRO A 131 0.41 15.45 -6.05
C PRO A 131 -0.19 14.35 -5.15
N ASP A 132 -0.86 13.36 -5.71
CA ASP A 132 -1.33 12.26 -4.86
C ASP A 132 -0.12 11.49 -4.31
N ILE A 133 0.81 11.14 -5.20
CA ILE A 133 2.05 10.45 -4.88
C ILE A 133 3.21 11.09 -5.66
N GLU A 134 4.34 11.26 -4.99
CA GLU A 134 5.63 11.53 -5.61
C GLU A 134 6.40 10.21 -5.72
N ALA A 135 6.99 9.93 -6.89
CA ALA A 135 7.81 8.74 -7.09
C ALA A 135 9.07 9.03 -7.91
N TYR A 136 10.17 8.36 -7.59
CA TYR A 136 11.38 8.35 -8.42
C TYR A 136 12.15 7.03 -8.22
N HIS A 137 12.89 6.63 -9.24
CA HIS A 137 13.77 5.47 -9.12
C HIS A 137 15.15 5.94 -8.61
N PRO A 138 15.77 5.26 -7.63
CA PRO A 138 17.08 5.67 -7.08
C PRO A 138 18.19 5.81 -8.12
N ASP A 139 18.19 4.96 -9.15
CA ASP A 139 19.16 5.03 -10.26
C ASP A 139 18.90 6.22 -11.21
N PHE A 140 17.71 6.82 -11.17
CA PHE A 140 17.29 7.94 -12.02
C PHE A 140 16.65 9.06 -11.16
N PRO A 141 17.38 9.64 -10.19
CA PRO A 141 16.79 10.52 -9.18
C PRO A 141 16.29 11.85 -9.74
N THR A 142 16.78 12.25 -10.92
CA THR A 142 16.32 13.46 -11.63
C THR A 142 15.02 13.25 -12.41
N GLN A 143 14.55 12.01 -12.53
CA GLN A 143 13.32 11.65 -13.25
C GLN A 143 12.19 11.45 -12.24
N LYS A 144 11.77 12.55 -11.61
CA LYS A 144 10.64 12.55 -10.67
C LYS A 144 9.29 12.47 -11.39
N PHE A 145 8.45 11.58 -10.89
CA PHE A 145 7.08 11.37 -11.34
C PHE A 145 6.12 12.02 -10.35
N GLN A 146 5.24 12.86 -10.89
CA GLN A 146 3.95 13.12 -10.27
C GLN A 146 3.03 11.98 -10.63
N VAL A 147 2.43 11.34 -9.64
CA VAL A 147 1.47 10.26 -9.86
C VAL A 147 0.10 10.72 -9.38
N GLU A 148 -0.89 10.58 -10.26
CA GLU A 148 -2.29 10.87 -9.96
C GLU A 148 -3.07 9.56 -10.02
N ALA A 149 -3.75 9.21 -8.93
CA ALA A 149 -4.47 7.96 -8.78
C ALA A 149 -5.97 8.24 -8.66
N THR A 150 -6.80 7.47 -9.36
CA THR A 150 -8.25 7.66 -9.29
C THR A 150 -9.04 6.36 -9.29
N ILE A 151 -10.09 6.32 -8.48
CA ILE A 151 -11.06 5.22 -8.44
C ILE A 151 -12.32 5.53 -9.26
N GLU A 152 -12.37 6.65 -9.99
CA GLU A 152 -13.52 7.02 -10.81
C GLU A 152 -13.86 5.91 -11.79
N GLN A 153 -15.12 5.46 -11.80
CA GLN A 153 -15.58 4.34 -12.63
C GLN A 153 -15.47 4.58 -14.13
N ASN A 154 -15.33 5.83 -14.56
CA ASN A 154 -15.10 6.21 -15.95
C ASN A 154 -14.03 7.29 -16.01
N TYR A 155 -12.92 7.01 -16.69
CA TYR A 155 -11.85 7.97 -16.85
C TYR A 155 -12.04 8.78 -18.15
N GLY A 156 -12.63 9.96 -18.00
CA GLY A 156 -13.01 10.83 -19.11
C GLY A 156 -12.05 11.99 -19.36
N LEU A 157 -12.33 12.76 -20.43
CA LEU A 157 -11.52 13.91 -20.83
C LEU A 157 -11.48 15.02 -19.77
N ARG A 158 -12.55 15.16 -18.96
CA ARG A 158 -12.61 16.13 -17.86
C ARG A 158 -11.54 15.81 -16.81
N LYS A 159 -11.55 14.59 -16.28
CA LYS A 159 -10.58 14.14 -15.28
C LYS A 159 -9.14 14.18 -15.81
N TYR A 160 -8.94 13.77 -17.06
CA TYR A 160 -7.64 13.92 -17.72
C TYR A 160 -7.15 15.38 -17.76
N ARG A 161 -8.02 16.35 -18.04
CA ARG A 161 -7.66 17.77 -18.01
C ARG A 161 -7.34 18.25 -16.60
N GLU A 162 -8.06 17.77 -15.59
CA GLU A 162 -7.77 18.08 -14.18
C GLU A 162 -6.37 17.57 -13.78
N ASP A 163 -6.06 16.30 -14.07
CA ASP A 163 -4.78 15.68 -13.69
C ASP A 163 -3.60 16.32 -14.44
N THR A 164 -3.76 16.61 -15.73
CA THR A 164 -2.74 17.32 -16.53
C THR A 164 -2.59 18.78 -16.11
N GLY A 165 -3.67 19.49 -15.79
CA GLY A 165 -3.62 20.85 -15.25
C GLY A 165 -2.84 20.91 -13.94
N LYS A 166 -3.19 20.03 -13.00
CA LYS A 166 -2.47 19.86 -11.73
C LYS A 166 -1.00 19.54 -11.94
N PHE A 167 -0.67 18.69 -12.92
CA PHE A 167 0.73 18.44 -13.28
C PHE A 167 1.46 19.71 -13.73
N HIS A 168 0.89 20.49 -14.64
CA HIS A 168 1.51 21.72 -15.10
C HIS A 168 1.72 22.74 -13.98
N ASP A 169 0.78 22.82 -13.03
CA ASP A 169 0.87 23.72 -11.87
C ASP A 169 1.97 23.30 -10.88
N LEU A 170 2.11 21.99 -10.64
CA LEU A 170 3.03 21.45 -9.64
C LEU A 170 4.42 21.13 -10.19
N LYS A 171 4.56 21.01 -11.52
CA LYS A 171 5.80 20.58 -12.20
C LYS A 171 7.04 21.34 -11.75
N ASN A 172 6.96 22.67 -11.72
CA ASN A 172 8.10 23.51 -11.37
C ASN A 172 8.35 23.57 -9.87
N ARG A 173 7.28 23.49 -9.06
CA ARG A 173 7.35 23.59 -7.60
C ARG A 173 8.04 22.38 -6.97
N PHE A 174 7.83 21.19 -7.56
CA PHE A 174 8.34 19.92 -7.03
C PHE A 174 9.38 19.26 -7.94
N ASP A 175 9.78 19.93 -9.02
CA ASP A 175 10.71 19.45 -10.05
C ASP A 175 10.26 18.13 -10.72
N PHE A 176 8.94 17.97 -10.92
CA PHE A 176 8.43 16.81 -11.64
C PHE A 176 8.84 16.87 -13.10
N LYS A 177 9.31 15.74 -13.63
CA LYS A 177 9.64 15.61 -15.05
C LYS A 177 8.55 14.91 -15.81
N ARG A 178 7.72 14.11 -15.14
CA ARG A 178 6.74 13.21 -15.76
C ARG A 178 5.45 13.15 -14.97
N LEU A 179 4.35 12.92 -15.66
CA LEU A 179 3.05 12.58 -15.06
C LEU A 179 2.76 11.10 -15.31
N LEU A 180 2.42 10.36 -14.27
CA LEU A 180 1.92 9.00 -14.35
C LEU A 180 0.49 8.95 -13.80
N ILE A 181 -0.47 8.67 -14.66
CA ILE A 181 -1.88 8.57 -14.27
C ILE A 181 -2.21 7.09 -14.07
N VAL A 182 -2.76 6.76 -12.90
CA VAL A 182 -3.09 5.38 -12.50
C VAL A 182 -4.57 5.26 -12.13
N PRO A 183 -5.46 5.04 -13.10
CA PRO A 183 -6.86 4.74 -12.81
C PRO A 183 -7.03 3.29 -12.32
N LEU A 184 -7.97 3.06 -11.41
CA LEU A 184 -8.40 1.72 -10.98
C LEU A 184 -9.18 0.99 -12.09
N VAL A 185 -9.84 1.73 -12.97
CA VAL A 185 -10.75 1.16 -13.96
C VAL A 185 -10.07 0.35 -15.05
N ASP A 186 -10.85 -0.58 -15.62
CA ASP A 186 -10.47 -1.29 -16.83
C ASP A 186 -10.26 -0.34 -18.02
N PRO A 187 -9.36 -0.68 -18.97
CA PRO A 187 -9.10 0.13 -20.16
C PRO A 187 -10.34 0.42 -21.01
N THR A 188 -11.39 -0.40 -20.93
CA THR A 188 -12.66 -0.21 -21.65
C THR A 188 -13.49 0.95 -21.12
N ASN A 189 -13.24 1.38 -19.87
CA ASN A 189 -13.93 2.51 -19.22
C ASN A 189 -13.12 3.82 -19.32
N ILE A 190 -12.06 3.82 -20.13
CA ILE A 190 -11.30 5.02 -20.49
C ILE A 190 -11.88 5.59 -21.78
N SER A 191 -12.25 6.87 -21.77
CA SER A 191 -12.82 7.51 -22.96
C SER A 191 -11.84 7.50 -24.15
N LYS A 192 -12.37 7.28 -25.36
CA LYS A 192 -11.61 7.36 -26.61
C LYS A 192 -10.86 8.70 -26.76
N ASP A 193 -11.47 9.79 -26.30
CA ASP A 193 -10.87 11.13 -26.37
C ASP A 193 -9.59 11.23 -25.55
N VAL A 194 -9.49 10.48 -24.44
CA VAL A 194 -8.27 10.42 -23.63
C VAL A 194 -7.15 9.74 -24.40
N PHE A 195 -7.43 8.61 -25.05
CA PHE A 195 -6.45 7.93 -25.90
C PHE A 195 -5.99 8.82 -27.07
N ASP A 196 -6.91 9.54 -27.71
CA ASP A 196 -6.58 10.44 -28.81
C ASP A 196 -5.72 11.63 -28.34
N ARG A 197 -5.90 12.09 -27.10
CA ARG A 197 -5.04 13.13 -26.48
C ARG A 197 -3.66 12.59 -26.11
N LEU A 198 -3.59 11.42 -25.48
CA LEU A 198 -2.32 10.76 -25.13
C LEU A 198 -1.45 10.47 -26.35
N ARG A 199 -2.04 10.15 -27.51
CA ARG A 199 -1.29 9.93 -28.76
C ARG A 199 -0.72 11.21 -29.37
N LYS A 200 -1.32 12.37 -29.07
CA LYS A 200 -0.98 13.67 -29.68
C LYS A 200 -0.17 14.56 -28.76
N THR A 201 -0.05 14.22 -27.48
CA THR A 201 0.68 15.05 -26.52
C THR A 201 2.19 14.88 -26.70
N SER A 202 2.92 16.00 -26.67
CA SER A 202 4.38 16.02 -26.55
C SER A 202 4.83 16.00 -25.09
N ASP A 203 3.92 16.22 -24.15
CA ASP A 203 4.24 16.19 -22.74
C ASP A 203 4.54 14.76 -22.27
N PRO A 204 5.45 14.59 -21.30
CA PRO A 204 5.85 13.29 -20.78
C PRO A 204 4.79 12.73 -19.82
N ILE A 205 3.61 12.44 -20.36
CA ILE A 205 2.43 11.94 -19.66
C ILE A 205 2.24 10.46 -20.02
N SER A 206 2.17 9.64 -18.99
CA SER A 206 1.92 8.20 -19.06
C SER A 206 0.58 7.89 -18.41
N LEU A 207 -0.18 6.94 -18.97
CA LEU A 207 -1.37 6.38 -18.33
C LEU A 207 -1.24 4.86 -18.27
N ILE A 208 -1.36 4.28 -17.07
CA ILE A 208 -1.35 2.82 -16.85
C ILE A 208 -2.52 2.44 -15.94
N CYS A 209 -3.36 1.48 -16.35
CA CYS A 209 -4.40 0.96 -15.45
C CYS A 209 -3.75 0.24 -14.26
N PHE A 210 -4.38 0.32 -13.08
CA PHE A 210 -3.83 -0.31 -11.88
C PHE A 210 -3.58 -1.82 -12.07
N GLY A 211 -4.48 -2.52 -12.78
CA GLY A 211 -4.28 -3.94 -13.11
C GLY A 211 -3.02 -4.21 -13.94
N ASP A 212 -2.66 -3.32 -14.87
CA ASP A 212 -1.41 -3.45 -15.65
C ASP A 212 -0.17 -3.08 -14.81
N LEU A 213 -0.30 -2.13 -13.87
CA LEU A 213 0.76 -1.84 -12.90
C LEU A 213 1.04 -3.06 -11.99
N GLN A 214 0.00 -3.77 -11.57
CA GLN A 214 0.13 -5.01 -10.79
C GLN A 214 0.81 -6.12 -11.60
N LYS A 215 0.46 -6.29 -12.89
CA LYS A 215 1.16 -7.24 -13.77
C LYS A 215 2.63 -6.89 -13.96
N LEU A 216 2.95 -5.60 -14.06
CA LEU A 216 4.35 -5.14 -14.16
C LEU A 216 5.13 -5.50 -12.89
N SER A 217 4.52 -5.25 -11.74
CA SER A 217 5.03 -5.60 -10.40
C SER A 217 5.27 -7.11 -10.26
N GLU A 218 4.33 -7.92 -10.74
CA GLU A 218 4.48 -9.39 -10.76
C GLU A 218 5.60 -9.85 -11.69
N LYS A 219 5.68 -9.34 -12.93
CA LYS A 219 6.77 -9.64 -13.87
C LYS A 219 8.13 -9.29 -13.27
N TYR A 220 8.25 -8.16 -12.58
CA TYR A 220 9.49 -7.74 -11.93
C TYR A 220 9.86 -8.63 -10.75
N LYS A 221 8.92 -8.93 -9.84
CA LYS A 221 9.14 -9.81 -8.67
C LYS A 221 9.55 -11.24 -9.08
N ASN A 222 9.05 -11.70 -10.22
CA ASN A 222 9.39 -13.01 -10.80
C ASN A 222 10.63 -12.97 -11.71
N TYR A 223 11.39 -11.87 -11.71
CA TYR A 223 12.62 -11.68 -12.49
C TYR A 223 12.45 -11.84 -14.02
N HIS A 224 11.24 -11.64 -14.55
CA HIS A 224 10.98 -11.68 -15.99
C HIS A 224 11.41 -10.40 -16.72
N ILE A 225 11.50 -9.29 -15.98
CA ILE A 225 11.95 -7.99 -16.49
C ILE A 225 12.92 -7.37 -15.50
N SER A 226 13.85 -6.59 -16.03
CA SER A 226 14.82 -5.82 -15.24
C SER A 226 14.21 -4.52 -14.71
N LYS A 227 14.88 -3.93 -13.71
CA LYS A 227 14.56 -2.58 -13.22
C LYS A 227 14.61 -1.50 -14.32
N TYR A 228 15.48 -1.67 -15.32
CA TYR A 228 15.58 -0.75 -16.46
C TYR A 228 14.37 -0.83 -17.37
N GLU A 229 13.86 -2.04 -17.61
CA GLU A 229 12.62 -2.25 -18.36
C GLU A 229 11.42 -1.67 -17.62
N VAL A 230 11.32 -1.88 -16.30
CA VAL A 230 10.28 -1.25 -15.47
C VAL A 230 10.32 0.28 -15.63
N PHE A 231 11.50 0.89 -15.48
CA PHE A 231 11.66 2.33 -15.63
C PHE A 231 11.29 2.79 -17.04
N ALA A 232 11.69 2.06 -18.09
CA ALA A 232 11.35 2.36 -19.47
C ALA A 232 9.83 2.29 -19.72
N TYR A 233 9.15 1.26 -19.20
CA TYR A 233 7.69 1.13 -19.28
C TYR A 233 7.00 2.33 -18.66
N LEU A 234 7.36 2.71 -17.43
CA LEU A 234 6.70 3.83 -16.73
C LEU A 234 7.08 5.19 -17.33
N SER A 235 8.24 5.29 -17.99
CA SER A 235 8.72 6.50 -18.66
C SER A 235 8.23 6.66 -20.11
N GLN A 236 7.46 5.73 -20.66
CA GLN A 236 6.95 5.90 -22.02
C GLN A 236 5.77 6.89 -22.04
N THR A 237 5.76 7.82 -23.00
CA THR A 237 4.61 8.72 -23.18
C THR A 237 3.45 7.94 -23.79
N GLY A 238 2.24 8.18 -23.28
CA GLY A 238 1.01 7.59 -23.79
C GLY A 238 0.45 6.49 -22.89
N PHE A 239 -0.34 5.60 -23.50
CA PHE A 239 -1.00 4.52 -22.77
C PHE A 239 -0.12 3.28 -22.67
N ILE A 240 0.01 2.74 -21.46
CA ILE A 240 0.85 1.59 -21.12
C ILE A 240 -0.02 0.35 -20.99
N ARG A 241 0.34 -0.73 -21.69
CA ARG A 241 -0.23 -2.08 -21.52
C ARG A 241 0.87 -3.08 -21.21
N ILE A 242 0.59 -4.03 -20.32
CA ILE A 242 1.53 -5.03 -19.81
C ILE A 242 1.04 -6.45 -20.05
#